data_AF-A0A0F9M320-F1
#
_entry.id   AF-A0A0F9M320-F1
#
_cell.length_a   1.000
_cell.length_b   1.000
_cell.length_c   1.000
_cell.angle_alpha   90.00
_cell.angle_beta   90.00
_cell.angle_gamma   90.00
#
_symmetry.space_group_name_H-M   'P 1'
#
loop_
_entity.id
_entity.type
_entity.pdbx_description
1 polymer ?
#
loop_
_entity_poly.entity_id
_entity_poly.type
_entity_poly.pdbx_seq_one_letter_code
_entity_poly.pdbx_strand_id
1 'polypeptide(L)'
;MATIAYSVVYDTPAVKVIKWETLTETNADGALYYIKRKSDVSFQVVGNFGTSGRCDAEGTNIPSNETQLYAALTDPSNSAIQLTAAGIKQIIENPLAIRPNIGAGTGVDVDVYMKITRQEA
;
A
#
# COMPACT_ATOMS: atom_id res chain seq x y z
N MET A 1 -15.08 8.35 4.97
CA MET A 1 -13.63 8.41 4.73
C MET A 1 -13.43 8.60 3.24
N ALA A 2 -12.52 9.47 2.83
CA ALA A 2 -12.26 9.72 1.40
C ALA A 2 -11.16 8.80 0.88
N THR A 3 -11.26 8.39 -0.38
CA THR A 3 -10.21 7.63 -1.06
C THR A 3 -9.14 8.56 -1.61
N ILE A 4 -7.88 8.30 -1.28
CA ILE A 4 -6.72 9.04 -1.79
C ILE A 4 -6.25 8.46 -3.12
N ALA A 5 -6.23 9.27 -4.17
CA ALA A 5 -5.69 8.86 -5.46
C ALA A 5 -4.17 8.63 -5.39
N TYR A 6 -3.67 7.65 -6.14
CA TYR A 6 -2.23 7.46 -6.29
C TYR A 6 -1.68 8.30 -7.45
N SER A 7 -0.37 8.55 -7.41
CA SER A 7 0.42 9.10 -8.51
C SER A 7 1.59 8.18 -8.85
N VAL A 8 2.10 8.27 -10.08
CA VAL A 8 3.33 7.59 -10.48
C VAL A 8 4.49 8.58 -10.31
N VAL A 9 5.42 8.29 -9.41
CA VAL A 9 6.55 9.19 -9.08
C VAL A 9 7.86 8.75 -9.72
N TYR A 10 7.92 7.50 -10.19
CA TYR A 10 9.05 6.97 -10.95
C TYR A 10 8.53 5.95 -11.96
N ASP A 11 8.92 6.09 -13.23
CA ASP A 11 8.53 5.18 -14.30
C ASP A 11 9.68 4.96 -15.27
N THR A 12 10.27 3.78 -15.17
CA THR A 12 11.29 3.28 -16.09
C THR A 12 10.83 1.95 -16.67
N PRO A 13 11.45 1.48 -17.76
CA PRO A 13 11.10 0.17 -18.31
C PRO A 13 11.17 -0.97 -17.28
N ALA A 14 12.10 -0.91 -16.32
CA ALA A 14 12.33 -1.98 -15.34
C ALA A 14 11.62 -1.79 -14.00
N VAL A 15 11.36 -0.54 -13.58
CA VAL A 15 10.83 -0.23 -12.24
C VAL A 15 9.80 0.88 -12.32
N LYS A 16 8.70 0.70 -11.59
CA LYS A 16 7.69 1.73 -11.35
C LYS A 16 7.52 1.96 -9.85
N VAL A 17 7.37 3.22 -9.45
CA VAL A 17 7.04 3.59 -8.07
C VAL A 17 5.74 4.38 -8.06
N ILE A 18 4.81 3.90 -7.25
CA ILE A 18 3.50 4.50 -7.00
C ILE A 18 3.53 5.19 -5.65
N LYS A 19 2.92 6.36 -5.56
CA LYS A 19 2.81 7.11 -4.32
C LYS A 19 1.36 7.42 -3.98
N TRP A 20 0.97 7.18 -2.73
CA TRP A 20 -0.20 7.78 -2.10
C TRP A 20 0.29 8.84 -1.12
N GLU A 21 -0.20 10.06 -1.28
CA GLU A 21 0.19 11.23 -0.50
C GLU A 21 -0.84 11.50 0.59
N THR A 22 -0.39 11.90 1.78
CA THR A 22 -1.27 12.47 2.82
C THR A 22 -2.42 11.53 3.21
N LEU A 23 -2.09 10.28 3.54
CA LEU A 23 -3.04 9.37 4.17
C LEU A 23 -3.20 9.75 5.65
N THR A 24 -4.44 9.99 6.04
CA THR A 24 -4.81 10.40 7.40
C THR A 24 -5.95 9.55 7.94
N GLU A 25 -6.31 9.69 9.20
CA GLU A 25 -7.47 9.00 9.79
C GLU A 25 -8.81 9.35 9.11
N THR A 26 -8.94 10.51 8.46
CA THR A 26 -10.15 10.89 7.70
C THR A 26 -10.09 10.46 6.24
N ASN A 27 -8.88 10.22 5.74
CA ASN A 27 -8.53 9.86 4.38
C ASN A 27 -7.78 8.53 4.36
N ALA A 28 -8.33 7.55 5.07
CA ALA A 28 -7.61 6.33 5.40
C ALA A 28 -7.40 5.40 4.22
N ASP A 29 -8.25 5.45 3.20
CA ASP A 29 -8.23 4.49 2.09
C ASP A 29 -7.40 5.01 0.93
N GLY A 30 -6.32 4.32 0.57
CA GLY A 30 -5.68 4.52 -0.72
C GLY A 30 -6.53 3.95 -1.86
N ALA A 31 -6.50 4.62 -3.01
CA ALA A 31 -7.05 4.10 -4.26
C ALA A 31 -6.30 2.83 -4.69
N LEU A 32 -7.02 1.85 -5.20
CA LEU A 32 -6.43 0.60 -5.66
C LEU A 32 -5.47 0.81 -6.82
N TYR A 33 -4.27 0.24 -6.71
CA TYR A 33 -3.37 0.09 -7.84
C TYR A 33 -3.43 -1.34 -8.38
N TYR A 34 -3.80 -1.49 -9.65
CA TYR A 34 -3.88 -2.79 -10.33
C TYR A 34 -2.53 -3.20 -10.90
N ILE A 35 -2.04 -4.36 -10.48
CA ILE A 35 -0.77 -4.91 -10.94
C ILE A 35 -1.03 -5.73 -12.21
N LYS A 36 -0.41 -5.32 -13.31
CA LYS A 36 -0.66 -5.91 -14.64
C LYS A 36 0.17 -7.17 -14.95
N ARG A 37 1.20 -7.47 -14.15
CA ARG A 37 2.19 -8.53 -14.44
C ARG A 37 2.72 -9.16 -13.15
N LYS A 38 3.38 -10.30 -13.27
CA LYS A 38 4.19 -10.83 -12.16
C LYS A 38 5.32 -9.85 -11.86
N SER A 39 5.35 -9.39 -10.63
CA SER A 39 6.24 -8.33 -10.17
C SER A 39 6.54 -8.55 -8.70
N ASP A 40 7.79 -8.32 -8.30
CA ASP A 40 8.09 -8.19 -6.87
C ASP A 40 7.65 -6.80 -6.43
N VAL A 41 7.04 -6.75 -5.24
CA VAL A 41 6.50 -5.53 -4.68
C VAL A 41 7.08 -5.28 -3.30
N SER A 42 7.47 -4.04 -3.06
CA SER A 42 7.81 -3.55 -1.72
C SER A 42 6.96 -2.35 -1.36
N PHE A 43 6.57 -2.28 -0.10
CA PHE A 43 5.70 -1.27 0.47
C PHE A 43 6.47 -0.48 1.54
N GLN A 44 6.57 0.83 1.34
CA GLN A 44 7.28 1.75 2.22
C GLN A 44 6.33 2.82 2.73
N VAL A 45 6.41 3.13 4.02
CA VAL A 45 5.63 4.21 4.65
C VAL A 45 6.59 5.17 5.33
N VAL A 46 6.31 6.46 5.20
CA VAL A 46 7.03 7.55 5.86
C VAL A 46 6.03 8.60 6.34
N GLY A 47 6.43 9.46 7.27
CA GLY A 47 5.58 10.52 7.81
C GLY A 47 5.30 10.36 9.31
N ASN A 48 4.23 10.99 9.77
CA ASN A 48 3.80 11.02 11.16
C ASN A 48 2.70 9.99 11.43
N PHE A 49 2.98 9.01 12.29
CA PHE A 49 1.99 7.99 12.68
C PHE A 49 1.09 8.46 13.83
N GLY A 50 1.28 9.67 14.36
CA GLY A 50 0.44 10.19 15.44
C GLY A 50 0.43 9.29 16.67
N THR A 51 -0.68 9.29 17.40
CA THR A 51 -0.87 8.38 18.54
C THR A 51 -1.57 7.10 18.10
N SER A 52 -0.95 5.95 18.35
CA SER A 52 -1.47 4.62 18.01
C SER A 52 -1.82 4.43 16.52
N GLY A 53 -1.24 5.24 15.63
CA GLY A 53 -1.51 5.13 14.20
C GLY A 53 -0.81 3.96 13.53
N ARG A 54 -1.45 3.45 12.49
CA ARG A 54 -1.01 2.26 11.77
C ARG A 54 -1.40 2.35 10.31
N CYS A 55 -0.43 2.12 9.42
CA CYS A 55 -0.66 1.94 8.00
C CYS A 55 -0.54 0.47 7.64
N ASP A 56 -1.62 -0.08 7.11
CA ASP A 56 -1.74 -1.47 6.69
C ASP A 56 -1.56 -1.55 5.15
N ALA A 57 -0.87 -2.60 4.69
CA ALA A 57 -0.85 -2.94 3.27
C ALA A 57 -1.92 -4.00 3.00
N GLU A 58 -2.88 -3.68 2.12
CA GLU A 58 -3.99 -4.57 1.80
C GLU A 58 -4.02 -4.91 0.30
N GLY A 59 -4.50 -6.10 -0.04
CA GLY A 59 -4.69 -6.49 -1.43
C GLY A 59 -5.90 -7.38 -1.66
N THR A 60 -6.27 -7.54 -2.94
CA THR A 60 -7.40 -8.37 -3.35
C THR A 60 -7.18 -9.03 -4.70
N ASN A 61 -7.80 -10.19 -4.89
CA ASN A 61 -7.95 -10.88 -6.18
C ASN A 61 -9.39 -10.80 -6.72
N ILE A 62 -10.29 -10.15 -6.00
CA ILE A 62 -11.70 -10.06 -6.37
C ILE A 62 -11.88 -8.79 -7.22
N PRO A 63 -12.31 -8.91 -8.48
CA PRO A 63 -12.56 -7.76 -9.34
C PRO A 63 -13.92 -7.14 -8.99
N SER A 64 -14.00 -6.32 -7.93
CA SER A 64 -15.12 -5.40 -7.71
C SER A 64 -14.73 -4.26 -6.78
N ASN A 65 -15.61 -3.27 -6.65
CA ASN A 65 -15.54 -2.06 -5.85
C ASN A 65 -16.42 -2.16 -4.57
N GLU A 66 -16.65 -3.38 -4.09
CA GLU A 66 -17.48 -3.71 -2.92
C GLU A 66 -16.69 -3.63 -1.59
N THR A 67 -17.43 -3.52 -0.48
CA THR A 67 -16.92 -2.99 0.81
C THR A 67 -16.16 -4.01 1.69
N GLN A 68 -16.01 -5.28 1.29
CA GLN A 68 -15.18 -6.25 2.02
C GLN A 68 -14.46 -7.20 1.06
N LEU A 69 -13.39 -6.70 0.43
CA LEU A 69 -12.64 -7.44 -0.59
C LEU A 69 -11.16 -7.60 -0.27
N TYR A 70 -10.65 -6.91 0.76
CA TYR A 70 -9.22 -6.74 0.98
C TYR A 70 -8.75 -7.56 2.16
N ALA A 71 -7.60 -8.22 1.99
CA ALA A 71 -6.89 -8.95 3.04
C ALA A 71 -5.58 -8.23 3.36
N ALA A 72 -5.15 -8.31 4.62
CA ALA A 72 -3.81 -7.86 5.00
C ALA A 72 -2.76 -8.71 4.28
N LEU A 73 -1.81 -8.04 3.65
CA LEU A 73 -0.68 -8.69 2.98
C LEU A 73 0.41 -9.00 4.00
N THR A 74 1.24 -10.00 3.71
CA THR A 74 2.26 -10.48 4.62
C THR A 74 3.68 -10.26 4.11
N ASP A 75 4.61 -10.12 5.05
CA ASP A 75 6.04 -10.05 4.77
C ASP A 75 6.69 -11.46 4.79
N PRO A 76 7.97 -11.63 4.37
CA PRO A 76 8.70 -12.90 4.37
C PRO A 76 8.70 -13.68 5.70
N SER A 77 8.38 -13.03 6.83
CA SER A 77 8.22 -13.69 8.13
C SER A 77 6.80 -14.22 8.39
N ASN A 78 5.93 -14.14 7.38
CA ASN A 78 4.51 -14.46 7.43
C ASN A 78 3.73 -13.58 8.43
N SER A 79 4.23 -12.37 8.69
CA SER A 79 3.58 -11.38 9.54
C SER A 79 2.81 -10.38 8.68
N ALA A 80 1.60 -9.98 9.10
CA ALA A 80 0.84 -8.94 8.42
C ALA A 80 1.65 -7.62 8.35
N ILE A 81 1.63 -6.96 7.19
CA ILE A 81 2.33 -5.70 6.97
C ILE A 81 1.49 -4.59 7.58
N GLN A 82 1.79 -4.30 8.84
CA GLN A 82 1.17 -3.26 9.64
C GLN A 82 2.27 -2.35 10.20
N LEU A 83 2.49 -1.21 9.56
CA LEU A 83 3.57 -0.29 9.92
C LEU A 83 3.05 0.75 10.91
N THR A 84 3.66 0.78 12.10
CA THR A 84 3.42 1.78 13.16
C THR A 84 4.55 2.81 13.26
N ALA A 85 5.55 2.70 12.37
CA ALA A 85 6.67 3.60 12.21
C ALA A 85 7.15 3.55 10.75
N ALA A 86 7.96 4.52 10.36
CA ALA A 86 8.51 4.57 9.02
C ALA A 86 9.36 3.31 8.75
N GLY A 87 9.20 2.74 7.56
CA GLY A 87 9.87 1.49 7.22
C GLY A 87 9.44 0.96 5.86
N ILE A 88 10.13 -0.09 5.42
CA ILE A 88 9.87 -0.79 4.17
C ILE A 88 9.73 -2.29 4.42
N LYS A 89 8.77 -2.91 3.76
CA LYS A 89 8.53 -4.36 3.80
C LYS A 89 8.36 -4.90 2.39
N GLN A 90 8.89 -6.10 2.15
CA GLN A 90 8.54 -6.86 0.95
C GLN A 90 7.17 -7.50 1.14
N ILE A 91 6.38 -7.55 0.08
CA ILE A 91 5.09 -8.26 0.04
C ILE A 91 5.35 -9.66 -0.54
N ILE A 92 4.89 -10.72 0.12
CA ILE A 92 4.97 -12.09 -0.41
C ILE A 92 3.90 -12.31 -1.48
N GLU A 93 2.66 -11.91 -1.18
CA GLU A 93 1.54 -12.17 -2.06
C GLU A 93 1.65 -11.34 -3.35
N ASN A 94 1.11 -11.87 -4.44
CA ASN A 94 1.01 -11.15 -5.70
C ASN A 94 -0.47 -10.98 -6.08
N PRO A 95 -1.23 -10.15 -5.33
CA PRO A 95 -2.65 -9.93 -5.59
C PRO A 95 -2.87 -9.08 -6.86
N LEU A 96 -4.07 -9.15 -7.43
CA LEU A 96 -4.49 -8.34 -8.58
C LEU A 96 -4.37 -6.83 -8.32
N ALA A 97 -4.74 -6.40 -7.11
CA ALA A 97 -4.67 -5.00 -6.72
C ALA A 97 -4.20 -4.83 -5.27
N ILE A 98 -3.50 -3.73 -5.02
CA ILE A 98 -2.94 -3.36 -3.70
C ILE A 98 -3.35 -1.93 -3.36
N ARG A 99 -3.55 -1.64 -2.07
CA ARG A 99 -3.74 -0.30 -1.52
C ARG A 99 -3.16 -0.17 -0.11
N PRO A 100 -2.79 1.05 0.32
CA PRO A 100 -2.65 1.37 1.74
C PRO A 100 -4.01 1.58 2.41
N ASN A 101 -4.10 1.27 3.71
CA ASN A 101 -5.20 1.66 4.58
C ASN A 101 -4.67 2.18 5.93
N ILE A 102 -5.23 3.28 6.46
CA ILE A 102 -4.98 3.71 7.84
C ILE A 102 -5.99 3.04 8.77
N GLY A 103 -5.56 1.98 9.44
CA GLY A 103 -6.45 1.12 10.22
C GLY A 103 -6.84 1.68 11.59
N ALA A 104 -6.09 2.64 12.12
CA ALA A 104 -6.35 3.33 13.39
C ALA A 104 -5.44 4.57 13.55
N GLY A 105 -5.73 5.40 14.54
CA GLY A 105 -4.85 6.48 15.00
C GLY A 105 -5.52 7.85 15.08
N THR A 106 -4.80 8.83 15.63
CA THR A 106 -5.19 10.25 15.61
C THR A 106 -3.97 11.10 15.32
N GLY A 107 -4.15 12.09 14.43
CA GLY A 107 -3.05 12.92 13.93
C GLY A 107 -2.12 12.14 13.00
N VAL A 108 -2.65 11.18 12.24
CA VAL A 108 -1.88 10.42 11.25
C VAL A 108 -1.75 11.26 9.99
N ASP A 109 -0.54 11.36 9.47
CA ASP A 109 -0.23 11.95 8.18
C ASP A 109 0.98 11.22 7.61
N VAL A 110 0.72 10.26 6.74
CA VAL A 110 1.76 9.41 6.15
C VAL A 110 1.67 9.35 4.64
N ASP A 111 2.83 9.21 4.03
CA ASP A 111 2.99 8.92 2.61
C ASP A 111 3.39 7.47 2.41
N VAL A 112 2.82 6.85 1.38
CA VAL A 112 3.09 5.46 1.03
C VAL A 112 3.69 5.38 -0.34
N TYR A 113 4.80 4.67 -0.44
CA TYR A 113 5.50 4.37 -1.69
C TYR A 113 5.47 2.87 -1.93
N MET A 114 4.99 2.47 -3.11
CA MET A 114 5.01 1.10 -3.55
C MET A 114 5.89 0.96 -4.78
N LYS A 115 6.98 0.21 -4.65
CA LYS A 115 7.89 -0.10 -5.75
C LYS A 115 7.52 -1.44 -6.35
N ILE A 116 7.46 -1.48 -7.67
CA ILE A 116 7.08 -2.64 -8.47
C ILE A 116 8.21 -2.89 -9.46
N THR A 117 8.79 -4.10 -9.42
CA THR A 117 9.74 -4.53 -10.46
C THR A 117 8.99 -5.12 -11.63
N ARG A 118 9.32 -4.71 -12.85
CA ARG A 118 8.82 -5.40 -14.04
C ARG A 118 9.69 -6.64 -14.22
N GLN A 119 9.11 -7.84 -14.21
CA GLN A 119 9.81 -8.99 -14.75
C GLN A 119 9.91 -8.80 -16.27
N GLU A 120 11.13 -8.70 -16.79
CA GLU A 120 11.35 -8.74 -18.24
C GLU A 120 10.89 -10.12 -18.75
N ALA A 121 10.28 -10.10 -19.94
CA ALA A 121 9.69 -11.29 -20.55
C ALA A 121 10.76 -12.28 -21.03
#